data_AF-A0A5E4QGC3-F1
#
_entry.id   AF-A0A5E4QGC3-F1
#
_cell.length_a   1.000
_cell.length_b   1.000
_cell.length_c   1.000
_cell.angle_alpha   90.00
_cell.angle_beta   90.00
_cell.angle_gamma   90.00
#
_symmetry.space_group_name_H-M   'P 1'
#
loop_
_entity.id
_entity.type
_entity.pdbx_description
1 polymer ?
#
loop_
_entity_poly.entity_id
_entity_poly.type
_entity_poly.pdbx_seq_one_letter_code
_entity_poly.pdbx_strand_id
1 'polypeptide(L)'
;MLLLECAYTVFFENDPLRAEIVKVVPTSNNGFPEVVRLHHTKSTKADDSNPDVWFIFQKSKYIYDWDKKIFHTIAFPITKVYDEYLESKGYTDDESILMAEKDFGKNEMIMREQQLHFLYFKYFVWHSGV
;
A
#
# COMPACT_ATOMS: atom_id res chain seq x y z
N MET A 1 18.40 -14.09 5.65
CA MET A 1 19.52 -13.16 5.37
C MET A 1 19.25 -12.41 4.07
N LEU A 2 18.27 -11.49 4.05
CA LEU A 2 17.88 -10.68 2.87
C LEU A 2 17.69 -9.20 3.25
N LEU A 3 18.42 -8.70 4.25
CA LEU A 3 18.26 -7.32 4.72
C LEU A 3 19.42 -6.39 4.30
N LEU A 4 20.46 -6.89 3.63
CA LEU A 4 21.72 -6.14 3.43
C LEU A 4 21.95 -5.56 2.02
N GLU A 5 21.16 -5.91 1.02
CA GLU A 5 21.34 -5.42 -0.37
C GLU A 5 20.51 -4.16 -0.68
N CYS A 6 20.05 -3.40 0.32
CA CYS A 6 19.38 -2.10 0.12
C CYS A 6 20.26 -0.90 0.52
N ALA A 7 21.50 -1.13 0.95
CA ALA A 7 22.26 -0.15 1.74
C ALA A 7 23.04 0.90 0.94
N TYR A 8 23.17 0.80 -0.39
CA TYR A 8 24.10 1.69 -1.11
C TYR A 8 23.51 3.01 -1.64
N THR A 9 22.18 3.22 -1.60
CA THR A 9 21.55 4.49 -2.03
C THR A 9 20.21 4.79 -1.34
N VAL A 10 19.97 4.29 -0.12
CA VAL A 10 18.72 4.59 0.62
C VAL A 10 19.06 5.23 1.96
N PHE A 11 18.82 6.54 2.07
CA PHE A 11 18.84 7.23 3.35
C PHE A 11 17.51 6.98 4.07
N PHE A 12 17.56 6.78 5.39
CA PHE A 12 16.36 6.66 6.19
C PHE A 12 15.61 7.99 6.17
N GLU A 13 14.43 8.01 5.55
CA GLU A 13 13.55 9.17 5.49
C GLU A 13 12.38 8.95 6.45
N ASN A 14 12.21 9.88 7.38
CA ASN A 14 11.14 9.84 8.38
C ASN A 14 9.87 10.51 7.87
N ASP A 15 10.01 11.43 6.91
CA ASP A 15 8.88 12.15 6.36
C ASP A 15 8.20 11.29 5.27
N PRO A 16 6.94 10.85 5.49
CA PRO A 16 6.21 10.05 4.51
C PRO A 16 5.99 10.80 3.19
N LEU A 17 6.09 12.13 3.14
CA LEU A 17 5.96 12.93 1.90
C LEU A 17 7.22 12.89 1.04
N ARG A 18 8.38 12.67 1.66
CA ARG A 18 9.68 12.66 0.99
C ARG A 18 10.14 11.26 0.64
N ALA A 19 9.65 10.25 1.36
CA ALA A 19 9.97 8.85 1.11
C ALA A 19 9.35 8.37 -0.22
N GLU A 20 10.13 7.73 -1.09
CA GLU A 20 9.63 7.18 -2.37
C GLU A 20 9.32 5.68 -2.30
N ILE A 21 9.92 4.98 -1.33
CA ILE A 21 9.81 3.53 -1.15
C ILE A 21 9.59 3.20 0.32
N VAL A 22 8.94 2.07 0.59
CA VAL A 22 8.73 1.55 1.93
C VAL A 22 9.11 0.07 1.98
N LYS A 23 9.83 -0.32 3.03
CA LYS A 23 10.15 -1.71 3.32
C LYS A 23 9.07 -2.28 4.24
N VAL A 24 8.28 -3.20 3.72
CA VAL A 24 7.23 -3.87 4.48
C VAL A 24 7.78 -5.17 5.04
N VAL A 25 7.69 -5.34 6.36
CA VAL A 25 8.03 -6.59 7.05
C VAL A 25 6.71 -7.18 7.56
N PRO A 26 6.21 -8.27 6.96
CA PRO A 26 4.98 -8.88 7.42
C PRO A 26 5.15 -9.50 8.80
N THR A 27 4.03 -9.70 9.50
CA THR A 27 4.00 -10.53 10.70
C THR A 27 4.49 -11.95 10.39
N SER A 28 5.03 -12.63 11.39
CA SER A 28 5.53 -14.00 11.24
C SER A 28 4.47 -14.90 10.58
N ASN A 29 4.90 -15.75 9.66
CA ASN A 29 4.06 -16.62 8.82
C ASN A 29 3.14 -15.95 7.77
N ASN A 30 3.15 -14.62 7.60
CA ASN A 30 2.38 -13.92 6.56
C ASN A 30 3.23 -13.50 5.35
N GLY A 31 4.15 -14.37 4.93
CA GLY A 31 5.01 -14.16 3.76
C GLY A 31 6.37 -13.56 4.10
N PHE A 32 6.97 -12.87 3.13
CA PHE A 32 8.35 -12.37 3.21
C PHE A 32 8.40 -10.84 3.16
N PRO A 33 9.47 -10.22 3.71
CA PRO A 33 9.69 -8.79 3.56
C PRO A 33 9.82 -8.37 2.09
N GLU A 34 9.20 -7.26 1.73
CA GLU A 34 9.20 -6.71 0.37
C GLU A 34 9.45 -5.20 0.43
N VAL A 35 10.13 -4.67 -0.58
CA VAL A 35 10.25 -3.22 -0.79
C VAL A 35 9.22 -2.83 -1.84
N VAL A 36 8.29 -1.95 -1.46
CA VAL A 36 7.20 -1.50 -2.34
C VAL A 36 7.28 0.02 -2.52
N ARG A 37 6.71 0.49 -3.63
CA ARG A 37 6.68 1.92 -3.95
C ARG A 37 5.66 2.65 -3.06
N LEU A 38 6.04 3.81 -2.55
CA LEU A 38 5.13 4.73 -1.88
C LEU A 38 4.53 5.68 -2.91
N HIS A 39 3.22 5.89 -2.83
CA HIS A 39 2.47 6.77 -3.70
C HIS A 39 1.96 7.97 -2.92
N HIS A 40 1.97 9.13 -3.59
CA HIS A 40 1.49 10.40 -3.06
C HIS A 40 0.48 10.99 -4.03
N THR A 41 -0.62 11.52 -3.51
CA THR A 41 -1.49 12.39 -4.31
C THR A 41 -0.73 13.70 -4.54
N LYS A 42 -0.59 14.11 -5.81
CA LYS A 42 -0.12 15.46 -6.12
C LYS A 42 -1.13 16.42 -5.53
N SER A 43 -0.72 17.21 -4.54
CA SER A 43 -1.57 18.22 -3.91
C SER A 43 -2.16 19.11 -5.01
N THR A 44 -3.45 18.93 -5.31
CA THR A 44 -4.17 19.68 -6.35
C THR A 44 -4.69 21.01 -5.82
N LYS A 45 -4.59 21.24 -4.51
CA LYS A 45 -5.00 22.47 -3.83
C LYS A 45 -3.86 22.92 -2.94
N ALA A 46 -3.46 24.18 -3.05
CA ALA A 46 -2.35 24.78 -2.29
C ALA A 46 -2.50 24.76 -0.75
N ASP A 47 -3.57 24.18 -0.22
CA ASP A 47 -3.98 24.23 1.18
C ASP A 47 -4.27 22.84 1.78
N ASP A 48 -3.97 21.75 1.04
CA ASP A 48 -4.13 20.40 1.59
C ASP A 48 -2.91 20.05 2.44
N SER A 49 -3.01 20.32 3.75
CA SER A 49 -1.96 20.05 4.74
C SER A 49 -1.57 18.57 4.79
N ASN A 50 -2.45 17.66 4.35
CA ASN A 50 -2.34 16.23 4.58
C ASN A 50 -2.67 15.45 3.28
N PRO A 51 -1.76 15.46 2.28
CA PRO A 51 -2.02 14.72 1.04
C PRO A 51 -2.11 13.22 1.31
N ASP A 52 -2.87 12.50 0.45
CA ASP A 52 -2.97 11.05 0.58
C ASP A 52 -1.61 10.40 0.29
N VAL A 53 -1.15 9.54 1.20
CA VAL A 53 0.04 8.73 1.06
C VAL A 53 -0.34 7.26 1.23
N TRP A 54 -0.01 6.41 0.25
CA TRP A 54 -0.39 4.99 0.30
C TRP A 54 0.59 4.09 -0.44
N PHE A 55 0.52 2.79 -0.16
CA PHE A 55 1.20 1.75 -0.94
C PHE A 55 0.31 0.51 -1.07
N ILE A 56 0.70 -0.41 -1.93
CA ILE A 56 0.04 -1.70 -2.08
C ILE A 56 1.02 -2.79 -1.68
N PHE A 57 0.62 -3.63 -0.73
CA PHE A 57 1.39 -4.79 -0.29
C PHE A 57 0.46 -6.01 -0.24
N GLN A 58 0.89 -7.12 -0.86
CA GLN A 58 0.09 -8.35 -0.95
C GLN A 58 -1.37 -8.13 -1.43
N LYS A 59 -1.56 -7.23 -2.41
CA LYS A 59 -2.87 -6.83 -2.98
C LYS A 59 -3.76 -5.99 -2.05
N SER A 60 -3.31 -5.63 -0.85
CA SER A 60 -4.01 -4.71 0.05
C SER A 60 -3.42 -3.31 -0.05
N LYS A 61 -4.30 -2.29 -0.14
CA LYS A 61 -3.91 -0.88 -0.07
C LYS A 61 -3.77 -0.46 1.39
N TYR A 62 -2.64 0.16 1.72
CA TYR A 62 -2.33 0.72 3.03
C TYR A 62 -2.24 2.23 2.91
N ILE A 63 -3.00 2.95 3.73
CA ILE A 63 -3.11 4.41 3.70
C ILE A 63 -2.49 4.96 4.99
N TYR A 64 -1.79 6.09 4.87
CA TYR A 64 -1.19 6.78 6.00
C TYR A 64 -2.24 7.60 6.77
N ASP A 65 -2.41 7.30 8.05
CA ASP A 65 -3.23 8.09 8.97
C ASP A 65 -2.34 9.17 9.61
N TRP A 66 -2.62 10.43 9.28
CA TRP A 66 -1.85 11.58 9.74
C TRP A 66 -1.96 11.83 11.25
N ASP A 67 -3.10 11.50 11.85
CA ASP A 67 -3.34 11.69 13.28
C ASP A 67 -2.60 10.64 14.10
N LYS A 68 -2.70 9.37 13.68
CA LYS A 68 -2.07 8.24 14.37
C LYS A 68 -0.62 7.99 13.96
N LYS A 69 -0.17 8.59 12.84
CA LYS A 69 1.16 8.41 12.24
C LYS A 69 1.49 6.95 11.94
N ILE A 70 0.50 6.20 11.44
CA ILE A 70 0.64 4.79 11.08
C ILE A 70 0.00 4.51 9.73
N PHE A 71 0.47 3.46 9.05
CA PHE A 71 -0.23 2.90 7.91
C PHE A 71 -1.27 1.88 8.38
N HIS A 72 -2.48 1.95 7.83
CA HIS A 72 -3.53 0.97 8.06
C HIS A 72 -4.16 0.52 6.75
N THR A 73 -4.75 -0.68 6.76
CA THR A 73 -5.56 -1.16 5.64
C THR A 73 -6.91 -0.44 5.60
N ILE A 74 -7.52 -0.40 4.43
CA ILE A 74 -8.92 0.02 4.29
C ILE A 74 -9.81 -0.91 5.11
N ALA A 75 -10.66 -0.32 5.95
CA ALA A 75 -11.66 -1.03 6.73
C ALA A 75 -13.00 -0.94 6.02
N PHE A 76 -13.53 -2.08 5.59
CA PHE A 76 -14.88 -2.14 5.00
C PHE A 76 -15.93 -2.14 6.12
N PRO A 77 -17.06 -1.42 5.95
CA PRO A 77 -18.13 -1.38 6.93
C PRO A 77 -18.94 -2.69 6.90
N ILE A 78 -18.36 -3.76 7.44
CA ILE A 78 -18.96 -5.11 7.51
C ILE A 78 -19.66 -5.39 8.86
N THR A 79 -19.52 -4.48 9.82
CA THR A 79 -20.04 -4.63 11.18
C THR A 79 -21.19 -3.67 11.48
N LYS A 80 -21.89 -3.18 10.46
CA LYS A 80 -23.08 -2.33 10.66
C LYS A 80 -24.23 -3.16 11.20
N VAL A 81 -25.19 -2.52 11.85
CA VAL A 81 -26.40 -3.21 12.31
C VAL A 81 -27.25 -3.63 11.10
N TYR A 82 -28.04 -4.70 11.26
CA TYR A 82 -28.85 -5.26 10.18
C TYR A 82 -29.76 -4.21 9.50
N ASP A 83 -30.39 -3.36 10.31
CA ASP A 83 -31.32 -2.34 9.82
C ASP A 83 -30.65 -1.32 8.89
N GLU A 84 -29.37 -0.98 9.12
CA GLU A 84 -28.62 -0.08 8.23
C GLU A 84 -28.44 -0.68 6.83
N TYR A 85 -28.26 -2.00 6.72
CA TYR A 85 -28.18 -2.65 5.42
C TYR A 85 -29.54 -2.72 4.74
N LEU A 86 -30.61 -2.91 5.51
CA LEU A 86 -31.98 -2.96 4.99
C LEU A 86 -32.42 -1.59 4.43
N GLU A 87 -32.05 -0.51 5.10
CA GLU A 87 -32.39 0.87 4.73
C GLU A 87 -31.45 1.47 3.68
N SER A 88 -30.30 0.84 3.42
CA SER A 88 -29.30 1.32 2.47
C SER A 88 -29.85 1.35 1.05
N LYS A 89 -29.87 2.55 0.45
CA LYS A 89 -30.26 2.79 -0.96
C LYS A 89 -29.07 2.81 -1.92
N GLY A 90 -27.85 2.60 -1.40
CA GLY A 90 -26.62 2.78 -2.15
C GLY A 90 -26.22 4.25 -2.34
N TYR A 91 -25.14 4.47 -3.09
CA TYR A 91 -24.66 5.81 -3.47
C TYR A 91 -25.53 6.37 -4.59
N THR A 92 -26.18 7.51 -4.35
CA THR A 92 -27.17 8.10 -5.28
C THR A 92 -26.61 9.25 -6.11
N ASP A 93 -25.50 9.85 -5.67
CA ASP A 93 -24.88 11.02 -6.29
C ASP A 93 -23.44 10.72 -6.71
N ASP A 94 -22.98 11.37 -7.78
CA ASP A 94 -21.64 11.15 -8.35
C ASP A 94 -20.52 11.51 -7.37
N GLU A 95 -20.74 12.50 -6.49
CA GLU A 95 -19.76 12.87 -5.47
C GLU A 95 -19.53 11.73 -4.49
N SER A 96 -20.60 11.09 -4.01
CA SER A 96 -20.53 9.94 -3.11
C SER A 96 -19.87 8.73 -3.75
N ILE A 97 -20.08 8.51 -5.06
CA ILE A 97 -19.41 7.46 -5.82
C ILE A 97 -17.91 7.75 -5.93
N LEU A 98 -17.54 8.99 -6.25
CA LEU A 98 -16.13 9.42 -6.34
C LEU A 98 -15.42 9.31 -4.98
N MET A 99 -16.10 9.65 -3.88
CA MET A 99 -15.57 9.47 -2.53
C MET A 99 -15.38 7.99 -2.21
N ALA A 100 -16.37 7.14 -2.50
CA ALA A 100 -16.26 5.70 -2.30
C ALA A 100 -15.13 5.09 -3.15
N GLU A 101 -14.94 5.53 -4.40
CA GLU A 101 -13.84 5.07 -5.24
C GLU A 101 -12.48 5.53 -4.69
N LYS A 102 -12.39 6.75 -4.13
CA LYS A 102 -11.18 7.23 -3.46
C LYS A 102 -10.82 6.34 -2.25
N ASP A 103 -11.82 6.03 -1.44
CA ASP A 103 -11.66 5.29 -0.18
C ASP A 103 -11.37 3.81 -0.41
N PHE A 104 -12.21 3.14 -1.22
CA PHE A 104 -12.15 1.69 -1.42
C PHE A 104 -11.33 1.26 -2.64
N GLY A 105 -11.05 2.19 -3.56
CA GLY A 105 -10.46 1.87 -4.86
C GLY A 105 -11.47 1.24 -5.83
N LYS A 106 -11.02 1.03 -7.07
CA LYS A 106 -11.83 0.33 -8.07
C LYS A 106 -11.83 -1.17 -7.80
N ASN A 107 -12.98 -1.80 -8.03
CA ASN A 107 -13.10 -3.26 -8.03
C ASN A 107 -12.53 -3.84 -9.33
N GLU A 108 -11.21 -3.85 -9.44
CA GLU A 108 -10.50 -4.41 -10.58
C GLU A 108 -9.73 -5.66 -10.18
N MET A 109 -9.96 -6.74 -10.92
CA MET A 109 -9.22 -7.99 -10.76
C MET A 109 -7.93 -7.90 -11.58
N ILE A 110 -6.84 -7.48 -10.92
CA ILE A 110 -5.52 -7.45 -11.54
C ILE A 110 -4.89 -8.83 -11.41
N MET A 111 -4.97 -9.63 -12.47
CA MET A 111 -4.10 -10.80 -12.60
C MET A 111 -2.69 -10.31 -12.86
N ARG A 112 -1.81 -10.46 -11.87
CA ARG A 112 -0.38 -10.33 -12.11
C ARG A 112 0.07 -11.57 -12.85
N GLU A 113 0.21 -11.44 -14.15
CA GLU A 113 1.05 -12.34 -14.91
C GLU A 113 2.47 -12.16 -14.36
N GLN A 114 3.00 -13.20 -13.69
CA GLN A 114 4.41 -13.21 -13.37
C GLN A 114 5.14 -13.28 -14.70
N GLN A 115 5.52 -12.13 -15.25
CA GLN A 115 6.52 -12.05 -16.30
C GLN A 115 7.74 -12.73 -15.71
N LEU A 116 7.96 -13.98 -16.13
CA LEU A 116 9.18 -14.72 -15.82
C LEU A 116 10.27 -14.01 -16.62
N HIS A 117 10.76 -12.90 -16.07
CA HIS A 117 11.89 -12.20 -16.63
C HIS A 117 13.10 -13.09 -16.34
N PHE A 118 13.34 -14.06 -17.21
CA PHE A 118 14.69 -14.56 -17.46
C PHE A 118 15.50 -13.43 -18.09
N LEU A 119 15.73 -12.35 -17.33
CA LEU A 119 16.86 -11.48 -17.59
C LEU A 119 17.95 -11.93 -16.64
N TYR A 120 19.11 -12.20 -17.22
CA TYR A 120 20.36 -12.46 -16.52
C TYR A 120 20.62 -11.40 -15.45
N PHE A 121 20.14 -11.61 -14.24
CA PHE A 121 20.67 -10.93 -13.08
C PHE A 121 21.91 -11.69 -12.65
N LYS A 122 23.02 -10.97 -12.50
CA LYS A 122 24.22 -11.48 -11.84
C LYS A 122 23.81 -11.91 -10.43
N TYR A 123 23.68 -13.21 -10.21
CA TYR A 123 23.54 -13.78 -8.88
C TYR A 123 24.93 -14.16 -8.39
N PHE A 124 25.35 -13.61 -7.25
CA PHE A 124 26.43 -14.20 -6.47
C PHE A 124 25.80 -15.23 -5.52
N VAL A 125 26.19 -16.49 -5.68
CA VAL A 125 25.77 -17.59 -4.81
C VAL A 125 26.90 -17.82 -3.80
N TRP A 126 26.57 -17.80 -2.51
CA TRP A 126 27.48 -18.29 -1.48
C TRP A 126 26.83 -19.45 -0.73
N HIS A 127 27.55 -20.57 -0.67
CA HIS A 127 27.25 -21.70 0.19
C HIS A 127 28.21 -21.67 1.39
N SER A 128 27.67 -21.76 2.61
CA SER A 128 28.48 -22.25 3.72
C SER A 128 28.58 -23.76 3.54
N GLY A 129 29.77 -24.23 3.22
CA GLY A 129 30.12 -25.62 3.49
C GLY A 129 30.03 -25.89 4.99
N VAL A 130 29.75 -27.15 5.31
CA VAL A 130 30.46 -27.80 6.41
C VAL A 130 31.84 -28.17 5.87
#